data_AF-A0A1L9VIT7-F1
#
_entry.id   AF-A0A1L9VIT7-F1
#
_cell.length_a   1.000
_cell.length_b   1.000
_cell.length_c   1.000
_cell.angle_alpha   90.00
_cell.angle_beta   90.00
_cell.angle_gamma   90.00
#
_symmetry.space_group_name_H-M   'P 1'
#
loop_
_entity.id
_entity.type
_entity.pdbx_description
1 polymer ?
#
loop_
_entity_poly.entity_id
_entity_poly.type
_entity_poly.pdbx_seq_one_letter_code
_entity_poly.pdbx_strand_id
1 'polypeptide(L)'
;MSRKIANGSTHNETEDSIPGKELLDALASMRFDSRYSDLTILCGNESFAVHQCIVCTRSNFFSRACGGKFIEASTHTIKLDEEPALVKQMIEYFYTLDYQVRSFLAAPDRSVLNRNVPENEERTSSQYKREEPSDNADKFLGLSKLLGEQAPTFDPLCFHVLMYSLADRMFIRGLKVLSQENVKQELVQQLDAVSFPQAIFEIYNSTPPDDRGLRDLAIQYTMNNLTSLRSEEEGAPAAFGDNLLKSVPQFSYDLLVAVMNKSVHDWDHYGLCWRNWA
;
A
#
# COMPACT_ATOMS: atom_id res chain seq x y z
N MET A 1 21.23 -9.38 40.88
CA MET A 1 21.73 -9.30 39.49
C MET A 1 20.54 -9.00 38.59
N SER A 2 20.29 -7.72 38.33
CA SER A 2 19.17 -7.27 37.50
C SER A 2 19.77 -6.43 36.37
N ARG A 3 19.81 -6.98 35.16
CA ARG A 3 20.14 -6.22 33.94
C ARG A 3 18.85 -5.62 33.41
N LYS A 4 18.72 -4.30 33.51
CA LYS A 4 17.78 -3.53 32.68
C LYS A 4 18.24 -3.66 31.24
N ILE A 5 17.35 -4.12 30.37
CA ILE A 5 17.53 -4.06 28.92
C ILE A 5 17.12 -2.63 28.52
N ALA A 6 18.11 -1.86 28.06
CA ALA A 6 17.86 -0.55 27.46
C ALA A 6 17.28 -0.77 26.06
N ASN A 7 16.09 -0.22 25.84
CA ASN A 7 15.44 -0.20 24.54
C ASN A 7 16.05 0.96 23.74
N GLY A 8 16.96 0.65 22.82
CA GLY A 8 17.62 1.63 21.97
C GLY A 8 16.74 2.00 20.78
N SER A 9 15.98 3.08 20.88
CA SER A 9 15.53 3.85 19.72
C SER A 9 16.77 4.55 19.16
N THR A 10 17.30 4.08 18.03
CA THR A 10 18.37 4.76 17.31
C THR A 10 17.76 5.97 16.60
N HIS A 11 17.67 7.10 17.29
CA HIS A 11 17.49 8.40 16.63
C HIS A 11 18.73 8.67 15.77
N ASN A 12 18.50 8.94 14.49
CA ASN A 12 19.53 9.09 13.48
C ASN A 12 20.13 10.51 13.59
N GLU A 13 21.07 10.72 14.52
CA GLU A 13 21.65 12.03 14.89
C GLU A 13 22.16 12.87 13.69
N THR A 14 22.40 12.25 12.53
CA THR A 14 22.87 12.91 11.31
C THR A 14 21.75 13.56 10.48
N GLU A 15 20.54 13.00 10.46
CA GLU A 15 19.40 13.57 9.73
C GLU A 15 18.87 14.83 10.41
N ASP A 16 18.93 14.87 11.74
CA ASP A 16 18.51 16.01 12.56
C ASP A 16 19.56 17.15 12.59
N SER A 17 20.70 16.98 11.90
CA SER A 17 21.73 18.01 11.81
C SER A 17 21.36 19.10 10.78
N ILE A 18 21.78 20.34 11.03
CA ILE A 18 21.55 21.46 10.09
C ILE A 18 22.07 21.14 8.67
N PRO A 19 23.30 20.61 8.48
CA PRO A 19 23.80 20.28 7.14
C PRO A 19 23.03 19.13 6.47
N GLY A 20 22.61 18.12 7.25
CA GLY A 20 21.80 17.01 6.74
C GLY A 20 20.45 17.50 6.23
N LYS A 21 19.78 18.34 7.01
CA LYS A 21 18.52 18.96 6.62
C LYS A 21 18.65 19.85 5.37
N GLU A 22 19.67 20.71 5.31
CA GLU A 22 19.91 21.56 4.13
C GLU A 22 20.08 20.74 2.84
N LEU A 23 20.82 19.63 2.91
CA LEU A 23 20.99 18.71 1.78
C LEU A 23 19.66 18.05 1.36
N LEU A 24 18.89 17.56 2.33
CA LEU A 24 17.58 16.92 2.06
C LEU A 24 16.57 17.91 1.49
N ASP A 25 16.50 19.13 2.03
CA ASP A 25 15.63 20.20 1.53
C ASP A 25 16.01 20.60 0.09
N ALA A 26 17.31 20.69 -0.20
CA ALA A 26 17.81 20.97 -1.55
C ALA A 26 17.41 19.85 -2.54
N LEU A 27 17.61 18.58 -2.18
CA LEU A 27 17.19 17.44 -3.01
C LEU A 27 15.66 17.42 -3.19
N ALA A 28 14.89 17.62 -2.12
CA ALA A 28 13.44 17.69 -2.18
C ALA A 28 12.96 18.80 -3.15
N SER A 29 13.62 19.96 -3.17
CA SER A 29 13.28 21.05 -4.09
C SER A 29 13.46 20.67 -5.58
N MET A 30 14.42 19.79 -5.89
CA MET A 30 14.66 19.31 -7.26
C MET A 30 13.51 18.46 -7.80
N ARG A 31 12.62 17.94 -6.95
CA ARG A 31 11.45 17.16 -7.36
C ARG A 31 10.50 17.96 -8.27
N PHE A 32 10.38 19.27 -8.02
CA PHE A 32 9.45 20.17 -8.69
C PHE A 32 10.14 21.11 -9.69
N ASP A 33 11.45 21.00 -9.81
CA ASP A 33 12.28 21.79 -10.72
C ASP A 33 12.87 20.89 -11.79
N SER A 34 12.51 21.13 -13.05
CA SER A 34 13.03 20.36 -14.19
C SER A 34 14.43 20.80 -14.62
N ARG A 35 15.03 21.83 -13.99
CA ARG A 35 16.40 22.22 -14.30
C ARG A 35 17.34 21.05 -14.01
N TYR A 36 18.16 20.73 -15.01
CA TYR A 36 19.13 19.62 -14.99
C TYR A 36 18.52 18.22 -15.02
N SER A 37 17.21 18.07 -15.22
CA SER A 37 16.62 16.76 -15.49
C SER A 37 17.17 16.19 -16.80
N ASP A 38 17.61 14.94 -16.77
CA ASP A 38 18.27 14.22 -17.86
C ASP A 38 17.63 12.85 -18.13
N LEU A 39 16.48 12.58 -17.51
CA LEU A 39 15.69 11.36 -17.68
C LEU A 39 14.18 11.69 -17.62
N THR A 40 13.39 11.01 -18.45
CA THR A 40 11.93 11.10 -18.44
C THR A 40 11.32 9.74 -18.08
N ILE A 41 10.41 9.72 -17.11
CA ILE A 41 9.59 8.53 -16.80
C ILE A 41 8.18 8.76 -17.37
N LEU A 42 7.73 7.87 -18.24
CA LEU A 42 6.38 7.87 -18.80
C LEU A 42 5.52 6.84 -18.09
N CYS A 43 4.32 7.23 -17.66
CA CYS A 43 3.37 6.35 -16.99
C CYS A 43 1.95 6.69 -17.44
N GLY A 44 1.34 5.83 -18.26
CA GLY A 44 0.06 6.14 -18.91
C GLY A 44 0.15 7.45 -19.70
N ASN A 45 -0.64 8.45 -19.31
CA ASN A 45 -0.68 9.78 -19.92
C ASN A 45 0.18 10.82 -19.17
N GLU A 46 0.85 10.43 -18.10
CA GLU A 46 1.71 11.31 -17.31
C GLU A 46 3.19 11.15 -17.72
N SER A 47 3.91 12.27 -17.66
CA SER A 47 5.35 12.33 -17.94
C SER A 47 6.04 13.07 -16.81
N PHE A 48 7.11 12.46 -16.28
CA PHE A 48 7.87 12.98 -15.15
C PHE A 48 9.32 13.22 -15.57
N ALA A 49 9.72 14.49 -15.63
CA ALA A 49 11.13 14.87 -15.76
C ALA A 49 11.83 14.62 -14.41
N VAL A 50 12.90 13.82 -14.44
CA VAL A 50 13.65 13.40 -13.24
C VAL A 50 15.14 13.42 -13.49
N HIS A 51 15.92 13.28 -12.41
CA HIS A 51 17.37 13.30 -12.43
C HIS A 51 17.91 11.88 -12.33
N GLN A 52 18.62 11.44 -13.37
CA GLN A 52 19.19 10.11 -13.49
C GLN A 52 20.15 9.80 -12.33
N CYS A 53 20.97 10.78 -11.92
CA CYS A 53 21.90 10.60 -10.81
C CYS A 53 21.20 10.33 -9.46
N ILE A 54 19.98 10.82 -9.26
CA ILE A 54 19.17 10.56 -8.07
C ILE A 54 18.45 9.22 -8.22
N VAL A 55 17.74 9.01 -9.32
CA VAL A 55 16.89 7.82 -9.51
C VAL A 55 17.71 6.54 -9.64
N CYS A 56 18.78 6.55 -10.45
CA CYS A 56 19.61 5.36 -10.67
C CYS A 56 20.44 4.96 -9.44
N THR A 57 20.89 5.91 -8.62
CA THR A 57 21.66 5.57 -7.39
C THR A 57 20.77 4.97 -6.31
N ARG A 58 19.45 5.22 -6.37
CA ARG A 58 18.46 4.74 -5.40
C ARG A 58 17.67 3.51 -5.87
N SER A 59 17.87 3.07 -7.11
CA SER A 59 17.17 1.91 -7.68
C SER A 59 18.06 1.15 -8.67
N ASN A 60 18.28 -0.12 -8.37
CA ASN A 60 19.02 -1.00 -9.28
C ASN A 60 18.27 -1.24 -10.59
N PHE A 61 16.93 -1.22 -10.59
CA PHE A 61 16.14 -1.28 -11.82
C PHE A 61 16.49 -0.10 -12.75
N PHE A 62 16.37 1.13 -12.25
CA PHE A 62 16.65 2.32 -13.05
C PHE A 62 18.13 2.42 -13.43
N SER A 63 19.06 2.04 -12.55
CA SER A 63 20.48 1.98 -12.90
C SER A 63 20.76 1.04 -14.08
N ARG A 64 20.09 -0.11 -14.13
CA ARG A 64 20.26 -1.09 -15.22
C ARG A 64 19.54 -0.65 -16.50
N ALA A 65 18.38 -0.01 -16.38
CA ALA A 65 17.65 0.54 -17.52
C ALA A 65 18.47 1.65 -18.22
N CYS A 66 19.01 2.60 -17.46
CA CYS A 66 19.79 3.72 -18.01
C CYS A 66 21.23 3.36 -18.40
N GLY A 67 21.86 2.39 -17.71
CA GLY A 67 23.24 1.97 -18.01
C GLY A 67 23.37 0.80 -18.99
N GLY A 68 22.23 0.27 -19.47
CA GLY A 68 22.18 -0.93 -20.30
C GLY A 68 22.41 -0.68 -21.78
N LYS A 69 22.07 -1.70 -22.59
CA LYS A 69 22.04 -1.61 -24.06
C LYS A 69 20.62 -1.47 -24.63
N PHE A 70 19.65 -1.22 -23.77
CA PHE A 70 18.25 -1.08 -24.15
C PHE A 70 17.96 0.34 -24.63
N ILE A 71 16.79 0.54 -25.24
CA ILE A 71 16.44 1.81 -25.90
C ILE A 71 16.41 2.97 -24.89
N GLU A 72 16.04 2.69 -23.64
CA GLU A 72 15.97 3.61 -22.51
C GLU A 72 17.31 4.31 -22.26
N ALA A 73 18.43 3.59 -22.41
CA ALA A 73 19.77 4.14 -22.27
C ALA A 73 20.10 5.16 -23.37
N SER A 74 19.47 5.05 -24.54
CA SER A 74 19.67 5.96 -25.68
C SER A 74 18.64 7.08 -25.76
N THR A 75 17.40 6.82 -25.33
CA THR A 75 16.29 7.78 -25.41
C THR A 75 16.12 8.60 -24.13
N HIS A 76 16.80 8.22 -23.05
CA HIS A 76 16.60 8.82 -21.73
C HIS A 76 15.12 8.85 -21.33
N THR A 77 14.39 7.81 -21.73
CA THR A 77 12.95 7.68 -21.51
C THR A 77 12.65 6.27 -21.05
N ILE A 78 12.04 6.13 -19.86
CA ILE A 78 11.63 4.86 -19.30
C ILE A 78 10.10 4.84 -19.22
N LYS A 79 9.49 3.84 -19.85
CA LYS A 79 8.04 3.63 -19.77
C LYS A 79 7.72 2.63 -18.66
N LEU A 80 6.80 2.99 -17.78
CA LEU A 80 6.24 2.12 -16.74
C LEU A 80 4.76 1.89 -17.03
N ASP A 81 4.32 0.64 -16.88
CA ASP A 81 2.92 0.22 -17.07
C ASP A 81 2.15 0.16 -15.74
N GLU A 82 2.65 0.85 -14.73
CA GLU A 82 2.06 0.95 -13.40
C GLU A 82 0.96 2.02 -13.32
N GLU A 83 0.28 2.08 -12.18
CA GLU A 83 -0.67 3.15 -11.89
C GLU A 83 0.07 4.50 -11.70
N PRO A 84 -0.33 5.58 -12.40
CA PRO A 84 0.36 6.88 -12.32
C PRO A 84 0.48 7.44 -10.91
N ALA A 85 -0.52 7.20 -10.06
CA ALA A 85 -0.50 7.61 -8.66
C ALA A 85 0.62 6.92 -7.85
N LEU A 86 0.87 5.63 -8.09
CA LEU A 86 1.97 4.89 -7.45
C LEU A 86 3.32 5.39 -7.96
N VAL A 87 3.47 5.55 -9.28
CA VAL A 87 4.73 6.04 -9.87
C VAL A 87 5.06 7.44 -9.36
N LYS A 88 4.07 8.32 -9.29
CA LYS A 88 4.25 9.68 -8.76
C LYS A 88 4.78 9.67 -7.33
N GLN A 89 4.24 8.81 -6.45
CA GLN A 89 4.66 8.69 -5.06
C GLN A 89 6.00 7.97 -4.90
N MET A 90 6.30 6.98 -5.75
CA MET A 90 7.63 6.38 -5.82
C MET A 90 8.68 7.42 -6.24
N ILE A 91 8.35 8.28 -7.21
CA ILE A 91 9.22 9.39 -7.62
C ILE A 91 9.40 10.38 -6.48
N GLU A 92 8.33 10.74 -5.75
CA GLU A 92 8.40 11.60 -4.57
C GLU A 92 9.45 11.06 -3.58
N TYR A 93 9.34 9.78 -3.23
CA TYR A 93 10.26 9.11 -2.31
C TYR A 93 11.73 9.22 -2.71
N PHE A 94 12.06 9.22 -4.01
CA PHE A 94 13.45 9.37 -4.44
C PHE A 94 14.08 10.70 -4.02
N TYR A 95 13.27 11.75 -3.82
CA TYR A 95 13.75 13.08 -3.45
C TYR A 95 13.50 13.42 -1.98
N THR A 96 12.43 12.89 -1.38
CA THR A 96 11.97 13.29 -0.04
C THR A 96 12.18 12.23 1.02
N LEU A 97 12.51 10.99 0.62
CA LEU A 97 12.56 9.80 1.49
C LEU A 97 11.21 9.39 2.08
N ASP A 98 10.12 9.98 1.59
CA ASP A 98 8.77 9.71 2.07
C ASP A 98 7.77 9.70 0.90
N TYR A 99 6.60 9.13 1.12
CA TYR A 99 5.49 9.24 0.20
C TYR A 99 4.18 9.38 0.93
N GLN A 100 3.21 10.03 0.28
CA GLN A 100 1.98 10.43 0.91
C GLN A 100 0.79 9.83 0.19
N VAL A 101 -0.11 9.22 0.97
CA VAL A 101 -1.37 8.69 0.46
C VAL A 101 -2.46 9.71 0.72
N ARG A 102 -3.11 10.18 -0.34
CA ARG A 102 -4.25 11.10 -0.19
C ARG A 102 -5.45 10.28 0.29
N SER A 103 -5.64 10.22 1.61
CA SER A 103 -6.89 9.75 2.18
C SER A 103 -7.93 10.87 2.08
N PHE A 104 -8.88 10.74 1.17
CA PHE A 104 -10.00 11.67 1.06
C PHE A 104 -11.00 11.54 2.23
N LEU A 105 -10.83 10.57 3.14
CA LEU A 105 -11.62 10.45 4.37
C LEU A 105 -11.23 11.50 5.42
N ALA A 106 -10.05 12.11 5.29
CA ALA A 106 -9.75 13.36 5.98
C ALA A 106 -10.50 14.48 5.24
N ALA A 107 -11.72 14.79 5.70
CA ALA A 107 -12.54 15.86 5.15
C ALA A 107 -11.70 17.13 4.94
N PRO A 108 -11.81 17.81 3.78
CA PRO A 108 -11.15 19.09 3.60
C PRO A 108 -11.71 20.08 4.62
N ASP A 109 -10.81 20.78 5.31
CA ASP A 109 -11.13 21.90 6.19
C ASP A 109 -12.12 22.84 5.46
N ARG A 110 -13.32 22.98 6.04
CA ARG A 110 -14.49 23.66 5.44
C ARG A 110 -14.34 25.18 5.41
N SER A 111 -13.13 25.72 5.37
CA SER A 111 -12.88 27.16 5.38
C SER A 111 -12.81 27.78 3.97
N VAL A 112 -12.82 27.00 2.87
CA VAL A 112 -12.58 27.55 1.52
C VAL A 112 -13.54 27.03 0.44
N LEU A 113 -14.85 27.02 0.69
CA LEU A 113 -15.83 26.99 -0.41
C LEU A 113 -17.04 27.87 -0.05
N ASN A 114 -16.85 29.19 -0.14
CA ASN A 114 -17.97 30.10 -0.30
C ASN A 114 -17.71 31.03 -1.49
N ARG A 115 -18.13 30.60 -2.68
CA ARG A 115 -18.62 31.49 -3.75
C ARG A 115 -19.34 30.71 -4.86
N ASN A 116 -20.66 30.67 -4.71
CA ASN A 116 -21.72 30.89 -5.71
C ASN A 116 -21.49 30.40 -7.15
N VAL A 117 -22.25 29.37 -7.57
CA VAL A 117 -22.74 29.23 -8.96
C VAL A 117 -24.24 28.89 -8.91
N PRO A 118 -25.09 29.50 -9.76
CA PRO A 118 -26.55 29.41 -9.67
C PRO A 118 -27.12 28.15 -10.31
N GLU A 119 -28.29 27.77 -9.77
CA GLU A 119 -29.22 26.74 -10.24
C GLU A 119 -29.69 26.98 -11.68
N ASN A 120 -29.87 25.88 -12.43
CA ASN A 120 -31.02 25.71 -13.31
C ASN A 120 -31.30 24.22 -13.55
N GLU A 121 -32.57 23.88 -13.35
CA GLU A 121 -33.21 22.58 -13.48
C GLU A 121 -33.29 22.13 -14.95
N GLU A 122 -33.34 20.82 -15.21
CA GLU A 122 -34.53 20.20 -15.79
C GLU A 122 -34.47 18.66 -15.85
N ARG A 123 -35.66 18.10 -15.69
CA ARG A 123 -36.03 16.69 -15.50
C ARG A 123 -36.06 15.93 -16.82
N THR A 124 -35.86 14.61 -16.79
CA THR A 124 -36.86 13.66 -17.33
C THR A 124 -36.54 12.20 -16.99
N SER A 125 -37.54 11.53 -16.43
CA SER A 125 -37.57 10.13 -16.06
C SER A 125 -37.83 9.21 -17.27
N SER A 126 -37.20 8.04 -17.33
CA SER A 126 -37.86 6.82 -17.80
C SER A 126 -37.16 5.54 -17.31
N GLN A 127 -37.98 4.68 -16.69
CA GLN A 127 -37.70 3.31 -16.27
C GLN A 127 -37.62 2.38 -17.49
N TYR A 128 -36.82 1.31 -17.46
CA TYR A 128 -37.25 -0.10 -17.67
C TYR A 128 -36.13 -1.14 -17.42
N LYS A 129 -36.45 -2.07 -16.50
CA LYS A 129 -36.19 -3.54 -16.46
C LYS A 129 -34.77 -4.16 -16.52
N ARG A 130 -34.39 -4.67 -15.35
CA ARG A 130 -33.83 -6.00 -14.95
C ARG A 130 -33.55 -7.05 -16.04
N GLU A 131 -32.27 -7.44 -16.15
CA GLU A 131 -31.76 -8.79 -16.46
C GLU A 131 -30.48 -9.04 -15.63
N GLU A 132 -30.31 -10.25 -15.10
CA GLU A 132 -29.09 -10.84 -14.50
C GLU A 132 -28.78 -12.09 -15.36
N PRO A 133 -27.51 -12.44 -15.67
CA PRO A 133 -26.63 -13.02 -14.64
C PRO A 133 -25.11 -12.71 -14.75
N SER A 134 -24.44 -12.80 -13.59
CA SER A 134 -23.09 -13.33 -13.32
C SER A 134 -21.91 -12.86 -14.20
N ASP A 135 -21.03 -12.04 -13.61
CA ASP A 135 -19.59 -12.34 -13.41
C ASP A 135 -18.96 -11.22 -12.55
N ASN A 136 -18.56 -11.55 -11.32
CA ASN A 136 -18.23 -10.61 -10.25
C ASN A 136 -16.77 -10.11 -10.24
N ALA A 137 -16.13 -10.00 -11.42
CA ALA A 137 -14.80 -9.39 -11.56
C ALA A 137 -14.86 -7.94 -12.12
N ASP A 138 -15.95 -7.56 -12.78
CA ASP A 138 -16.01 -6.31 -13.55
C ASP A 138 -16.67 -5.13 -12.82
N LYS A 139 -17.25 -5.34 -11.63
CA LYS A 139 -17.96 -4.29 -10.88
C LYS A 139 -17.06 -3.25 -10.22
N PHE A 140 -15.79 -3.57 -9.94
CA PHE A 140 -14.85 -2.58 -9.41
C PHE A 140 -14.37 -1.60 -10.49
N LEU A 141 -14.29 -2.06 -11.74
CA LEU A 141 -13.93 -1.23 -12.89
C LEU A 141 -15.10 -0.30 -13.33
N GLY A 142 -16.34 -0.65 -12.99
CA GLY A 142 -17.55 0.09 -13.35
C GLY A 142 -17.89 1.30 -12.46
N LEU A 143 -17.35 1.36 -11.24
CA LEU A 143 -17.66 2.46 -10.30
C LEU A 143 -16.91 3.76 -10.65
N SER A 144 -15.75 3.66 -11.31
CA SER A 144 -14.99 4.83 -11.77
C SER A 144 -15.68 5.56 -12.92
N LYS A 145 -16.57 4.89 -13.66
CA LYS A 145 -17.25 5.45 -14.85
C LYS A 145 -18.43 6.35 -14.50
N LEU A 146 -18.94 6.30 -13.27
CA LEU A 146 -20.06 7.12 -12.79
C LEU A 146 -19.62 8.34 -11.97
N LEU A 147 -18.36 8.39 -11.54
CA LEU A 147 -17.76 9.50 -10.78
C LEU A 147 -16.75 10.19 -11.70
N GLY A 148 -17.19 11.21 -12.44
CA GLY A 148 -16.39 11.90 -13.45
C GLY A 148 -14.98 12.24 -12.98
N GLU A 149 -13.98 11.87 -13.79
CA GLU A 149 -12.56 12.27 -13.75
C GLU A 149 -12.00 12.66 -12.36
N GLN A 150 -12.19 11.81 -11.36
CA GLN A 150 -11.38 11.84 -10.15
C GLN A 150 -10.34 10.74 -10.27
N ALA A 151 -9.07 11.09 -10.06
CA ALA A 151 -7.94 10.17 -10.07
C ALA A 151 -8.27 8.92 -9.24
N PRO A 152 -7.79 7.72 -9.62
CA PRO A 152 -8.12 6.48 -8.93
C PRO A 152 -7.89 6.64 -7.42
N THR A 153 -8.98 6.57 -6.65
CA THR A 153 -8.95 6.70 -5.20
C THR A 153 -8.60 5.34 -4.63
N PHE A 154 -7.32 5.15 -4.32
CA PHE A 154 -6.88 3.95 -3.63
C PHE A 154 -7.31 4.01 -2.16
N ASP A 155 -7.81 2.88 -1.65
CA ASP A 155 -7.83 2.62 -0.22
C ASP A 155 -6.40 2.76 0.33
N PRO A 156 -6.16 3.49 1.44
CA PRO A 156 -4.81 3.75 1.92
C PRO A 156 -3.99 2.50 2.18
N LEU A 157 -4.60 1.50 2.80
CA LEU A 157 -3.95 0.22 3.10
C LEU A 157 -3.57 -0.51 1.81
N CYS A 158 -4.47 -0.59 0.83
CA CYS A 158 -4.16 -1.15 -0.49
C CYS A 158 -3.05 -0.39 -1.22
N PHE A 159 -3.02 0.95 -1.12
CA PHE A 159 -1.95 1.76 -1.72
C PHE A 159 -0.58 1.40 -1.14
N HIS A 160 -0.48 1.24 0.17
CA HIS A 160 0.79 0.85 0.82
C HIS A 160 1.24 -0.56 0.42
N VAL A 161 0.31 -1.51 0.27
CA VAL A 161 0.61 -2.86 -0.23
C VAL A 161 1.13 -2.82 -1.66
N LEU A 162 0.48 -2.06 -2.55
CA LEU A 162 0.92 -1.91 -3.94
C LEU A 162 2.26 -1.19 -4.02
N MET A 163 2.51 -0.19 -3.18
CA MET A 163 3.80 0.50 -3.10
C MET A 163 4.92 -0.43 -2.63
N TYR A 164 4.65 -1.31 -1.67
CA TYR A 164 5.60 -2.34 -1.25
C TYR A 164 5.99 -3.26 -2.42
N SER A 165 5.00 -3.76 -3.16
CA SER A 165 5.21 -4.65 -4.32
C SER A 165 5.90 -3.94 -5.48
N LEU A 166 5.61 -2.65 -5.71
CA LEU A 166 6.33 -1.82 -6.67
C LEU A 166 7.79 -1.61 -6.26
N ALA A 167 8.04 -1.29 -4.99
CA ALA A 167 9.38 -1.06 -4.45
C ALA A 167 10.27 -2.31 -4.56
N ASP A 168 9.70 -3.50 -4.37
CA ASP A 168 10.43 -4.75 -4.57
C ASP A 168 10.85 -4.95 -6.03
N ARG A 169 9.91 -4.81 -6.97
CA ARG A 169 10.18 -4.95 -8.42
C ARG A 169 11.18 -3.92 -8.94
N MET A 170 11.13 -2.70 -8.40
CA MET A 170 12.05 -1.61 -8.75
C MET A 170 13.36 -1.65 -7.94
N PHE A 171 13.54 -2.64 -7.06
CA PHE A 171 14.71 -2.80 -6.19
C PHE A 171 15.00 -1.57 -5.30
N ILE A 172 13.96 -0.93 -4.76
CA ILE A 172 14.05 0.25 -3.89
C ILE A 172 13.87 -0.19 -2.43
N ARG A 173 14.95 -0.67 -1.81
CA ARG A 173 14.92 -1.30 -0.47
C ARG A 173 14.26 -0.41 0.60
N GLY A 174 14.64 0.86 0.67
CA GLY A 174 14.10 1.76 1.69
C GLY A 174 12.60 2.03 1.51
N LEU A 175 12.11 2.13 0.26
CA LEU A 175 10.68 2.31 -0.02
C LEU A 175 9.89 1.05 0.33
N LYS A 176 10.47 -0.14 0.11
CA LYS A 176 9.87 -1.41 0.50
C LYS A 176 9.68 -1.47 2.03
N VAL A 177 10.73 -1.13 2.79
CA VAL A 177 10.66 -1.07 4.26
C VAL A 177 9.66 -0.03 4.75
N LEU A 178 9.70 1.19 4.20
CA LEU A 178 8.77 2.26 4.55
C LEU A 178 7.31 1.85 4.29
N SER A 179 7.04 1.24 3.14
CA SER A 179 5.68 0.79 2.79
C SER A 179 5.19 -0.32 3.70
N GLN A 180 6.06 -1.24 4.12
CA GLN A 180 5.71 -2.25 5.11
C GLN A 180 5.34 -1.63 6.46
N GLU A 181 6.09 -0.63 6.93
CA GLU A 181 5.75 0.06 8.18
C GLU A 181 4.45 0.85 8.06
N ASN A 182 4.18 1.47 6.92
CA ASN A 182 2.91 2.15 6.69
C ASN A 182 1.72 1.17 6.66
N VAL A 183 1.86 -0.01 6.01
CA VAL A 183 0.85 -1.09 6.09
C VAL A 183 0.60 -1.50 7.54
N LYS A 184 1.67 -1.68 8.32
CA LYS A 184 1.59 -2.04 9.73
C LYS A 184 0.82 -1.00 10.54
N GLN A 185 1.07 0.28 10.31
CA GLN A 185 0.38 1.38 10.99
C GLN A 185 -1.09 1.45 10.58
N GLU A 186 -1.40 1.27 9.30
CA GLU A 186 -2.78 1.34 8.80
C GLU A 186 -3.62 0.15 9.28
N LEU A 187 -3.05 -1.06 9.35
CA LEU A 187 -3.71 -2.25 9.91
C LEU A 187 -4.04 -2.13 11.40
N VAL A 188 -3.34 -1.27 12.15
CA VAL A 188 -3.70 -0.97 13.55
C VAL A 188 -4.92 -0.03 13.61
N GLN A 189 -5.11 0.81 12.60
CA GLN A 189 -6.13 1.86 12.57
C GLN A 189 -7.44 1.40 11.90
N GLN A 190 -7.37 0.53 10.89
CA GLN A 190 -8.51 0.13 10.07
C GLN A 190 -8.63 -1.40 9.99
N LEU A 191 -9.70 -1.94 10.59
CA LEU A 191 -10.00 -3.39 10.66
C LEU A 191 -11.48 -3.67 10.36
N ASP A 192 -12.10 -2.88 9.50
CA ASP A 192 -13.48 -3.10 9.11
C ASP A 192 -13.61 -4.27 8.11
N ALA A 193 -14.86 -4.67 7.87
CA ALA A 193 -15.17 -5.85 7.08
C ALA A 193 -14.99 -5.69 5.57
N VAL A 194 -14.60 -4.51 5.10
CA VAL A 194 -14.28 -4.25 3.71
C VAL A 194 -12.76 -4.19 3.54
N SER A 195 -12.07 -3.33 4.30
CA SER A 195 -10.65 -3.06 4.08
C SER A 195 -9.75 -4.24 4.46
N PHE A 196 -10.06 -4.97 5.53
CA PHE A 196 -9.21 -6.10 5.96
C PHE A 196 -9.19 -7.26 4.95
N PRO A 197 -10.33 -7.83 4.49
CA PRO A 197 -10.33 -8.86 3.46
C PRO A 197 -9.64 -8.42 2.16
N GLN A 198 -9.88 -7.18 1.74
CA GLN A 198 -9.29 -6.63 0.52
C GLN A 198 -7.78 -6.53 0.63
N ALA A 199 -7.25 -6.10 1.78
CA ALA A 199 -5.82 -6.04 2.02
C ALA A 199 -5.17 -7.42 2.02
N ILE A 200 -5.79 -8.42 2.66
CA ILE A 200 -5.28 -9.81 2.63
C ILE A 200 -5.23 -10.33 1.19
N PHE A 201 -6.29 -10.09 0.41
CA PHE A 201 -6.31 -10.44 -1.01
C PHE A 201 -5.16 -9.76 -1.77
N GLU A 202 -5.01 -8.45 -1.61
CA GLU A 202 -3.97 -7.67 -2.32
C GLU A 202 -2.55 -8.09 -1.92
N ILE A 203 -2.30 -8.36 -0.63
CA ILE A 203 -1.00 -8.85 -0.14
C ILE A 203 -0.62 -10.15 -0.84
N TYR A 204 -1.53 -11.13 -0.89
CA TYR A 204 -1.23 -12.44 -1.45
C TYR A 204 -1.25 -12.46 -2.99
N ASN A 205 -1.90 -11.49 -3.63
CA ASN A 205 -1.93 -11.34 -5.08
C ASN A 205 -0.71 -10.57 -5.63
N SER A 206 -0.21 -9.57 -4.88
CA SER A 206 0.87 -8.68 -5.34
C SER A 206 2.26 -9.08 -4.86
N THR A 207 2.37 -10.02 -3.91
CA THR A 207 3.66 -10.54 -3.42
C THR A 207 3.85 -12.02 -3.80
N PRO A 208 5.08 -12.49 -4.09
CA PRO A 208 5.33 -13.91 -4.32
C PRO A 208 5.34 -14.72 -3.00
N PRO A 209 5.18 -16.06 -3.03
CA PRO A 209 5.16 -16.90 -1.82
C PRO A 209 6.40 -16.78 -0.91
N ASP A 210 7.56 -16.53 -1.50
CA ASP A 210 8.83 -16.38 -0.78
C ASP A 210 9.00 -14.99 -0.14
N ASP A 211 8.16 -14.01 -0.52
CA ASP A 211 8.14 -12.71 0.16
C ASP A 211 7.32 -12.82 1.45
N ARG A 212 8.05 -13.03 2.55
CA ARG A 212 7.45 -13.19 3.88
C ARG A 212 7.15 -11.86 4.59
N GLY A 213 7.53 -10.71 4.05
CA GLY A 213 7.40 -9.42 4.75
C GLY A 213 5.95 -9.06 5.09
N LEU A 214 5.14 -8.76 4.08
CA LEU A 214 3.72 -8.47 4.28
C LEU A 214 2.89 -9.71 4.61
N ARG A 215 3.29 -10.90 4.13
CA ARG A 215 2.57 -12.16 4.40
C ARG A 215 2.63 -12.55 5.86
N ASP A 216 3.82 -12.54 6.49
CA ASP A 216 3.96 -12.82 7.93
C ASP A 216 3.27 -11.75 8.77
N LEU A 217 3.32 -10.48 8.32
CA LEU A 217 2.62 -9.39 8.97
C LEU A 217 1.10 -9.65 8.97
N ALA A 218 0.51 -9.97 7.81
CA ALA A 218 -0.90 -10.33 7.71
C ALA A 218 -1.29 -11.49 8.64
N ILE A 219 -0.47 -12.55 8.70
CA ILE A 219 -0.69 -13.69 9.61
C ILE A 219 -0.62 -13.23 11.08
N GLN A 220 0.43 -12.51 11.46
CA GLN A 220 0.63 -12.03 12.82
C GLN A 220 -0.54 -11.14 13.28
N TYR A 221 -0.98 -10.20 12.44
CA TYR A 221 -2.12 -9.34 12.74
C TYR A 221 -3.42 -10.12 12.86
N THR A 222 -3.67 -11.06 11.97
CA THR A 222 -4.85 -11.95 12.04
C THR A 222 -4.86 -12.74 13.34
N MET A 223 -3.72 -13.35 13.70
CA MET A 223 -3.55 -14.15 14.91
C MET A 223 -3.75 -13.36 16.20
N ASN A 224 -3.29 -12.11 16.23
CA ASN A 224 -3.39 -11.24 17.40
C ASN A 224 -4.80 -10.69 17.62
N ASN A 225 -5.60 -10.56 16.55
CA ASN A 225 -6.93 -9.95 16.58
C ASN A 225 -8.05 -10.94 16.22
N LEU A 226 -7.78 -12.25 16.22
CA LEU A 226 -8.67 -13.27 15.69
C LEU A 226 -10.08 -13.23 16.31
N THR A 227 -10.17 -12.97 17.61
CA THR A 227 -11.45 -12.88 18.33
C THR A 227 -12.29 -11.70 17.84
N SER A 228 -11.66 -10.54 17.65
CA SER A 228 -12.34 -9.31 17.20
C SER A 228 -12.65 -9.35 15.70
N LEU A 229 -11.78 -9.99 14.92
CA LEU A 229 -11.98 -10.14 13.47
C LEU A 229 -13.11 -11.12 13.14
N ARG A 230 -13.33 -12.16 13.97
CA ARG A 230 -14.40 -13.14 13.79
C ARG A 230 -15.71 -12.77 14.50
N SER A 231 -15.72 -11.78 15.39
CA SER A 231 -16.95 -11.34 16.02
C SER A 231 -17.85 -10.62 15.03
N GLU A 232 -19.12 -10.99 15.00
CA GLU A 232 -20.16 -10.25 14.29
C GLU A 232 -20.70 -9.18 15.24
N GLU A 233 -20.48 -7.90 14.93
CA GLU A 233 -21.16 -6.81 15.61
C GLU A 233 -22.60 -6.69 15.08
N GLU A 234 -23.55 -6.26 15.90
CA GLU A 234 -24.97 -6.19 15.53
C GLU A 234 -25.18 -5.41 14.21
N GLY A 235 -25.41 -6.14 13.12
CA GLY A 235 -25.69 -5.58 11.78
C GLY A 235 -24.49 -5.42 10.85
N ALA A 236 -23.26 -5.75 11.27
CA ALA A 236 -22.06 -5.70 10.43
C ALA A 236 -21.45 -7.11 10.24
N PRO A 237 -21.07 -7.49 9.01
CA PRO A 237 -20.39 -8.77 8.78
C PRO A 237 -19.04 -8.79 9.49
N ALA A 238 -18.62 -9.96 9.97
CA ALA A 238 -17.29 -10.13 10.54
C ALA A 238 -16.20 -9.80 9.51
N ALA A 239 -15.17 -9.07 9.92
CA ALA A 239 -14.07 -8.71 9.04
C ALA A 239 -13.27 -9.93 8.57
N PHE A 240 -13.28 -11.02 9.33
CA PHE A 240 -12.68 -12.28 8.95
C PHE A 240 -13.72 -13.40 8.88
N GLY A 241 -14.46 -13.42 7.77
CA GLY A 241 -15.38 -14.50 7.43
C GLY A 241 -14.71 -15.69 6.73
N ASP A 242 -15.36 -16.85 6.78
CA ASP A 242 -14.89 -18.09 6.13
C ASP A 242 -14.77 -17.97 4.59
N ASN A 243 -15.43 -16.96 4.02
CA ASN A 243 -15.36 -16.60 2.61
C ASN A 243 -13.93 -16.23 2.20
N LEU A 244 -13.23 -15.47 3.05
CA LEU A 244 -11.86 -15.03 2.81
C LEU A 244 -10.90 -16.23 2.75
N LEU A 245 -11.13 -17.20 3.63
CA LEU A 245 -10.33 -18.44 3.65
C LEU A 245 -10.48 -19.24 2.34
N LYS A 246 -11.63 -19.16 1.69
CA LYS A 246 -11.87 -19.81 0.40
C LYS A 246 -11.27 -19.01 -0.76
N SER A 247 -11.33 -17.67 -0.71
CA SER A 247 -10.84 -16.81 -1.79
C SER A 247 -9.32 -16.70 -1.84
N VAL A 248 -8.62 -16.85 -0.71
CA VAL A 248 -7.15 -16.76 -0.64
C VAL A 248 -6.56 -18.04 -0.01
N PRO A 249 -6.47 -19.16 -0.77
CA PRO A 249 -6.06 -20.45 -0.21
C PRO A 249 -4.66 -20.46 0.41
N GLN A 250 -3.71 -19.71 -0.16
CA GLN A 250 -2.36 -19.64 0.37
C GLN A 250 -2.31 -18.92 1.73
N PHE A 251 -3.13 -17.88 1.92
CA PHE A 251 -3.28 -17.24 3.23
C PHE A 251 -3.86 -18.20 4.25
N SER A 252 -4.87 -18.98 3.86
CA SER A 252 -5.47 -20.01 4.72
C SER A 252 -4.46 -21.07 5.16
N TYR A 253 -3.61 -21.51 4.23
CA TYR A 253 -2.52 -22.45 4.53
C TYR A 253 -1.51 -21.83 5.51
N ASP A 254 -1.01 -20.63 5.22
CA ASP A 254 -0.03 -19.94 6.06
C ASP A 254 -0.59 -19.66 7.46
N LEU A 255 -1.86 -19.25 7.56
CA LEU A 255 -2.55 -19.01 8.82
C LEU A 255 -2.72 -20.31 9.62
N LEU A 256 -3.13 -21.40 8.98
CA LEU A 256 -3.27 -22.70 9.64
C LEU A 256 -1.93 -23.19 10.19
N VAL A 257 -0.86 -23.10 9.41
CA VAL A 257 0.50 -23.45 9.86
C VAL A 257 0.90 -22.60 11.07
N ALA A 258 0.64 -21.30 11.05
CA ALA A 258 0.95 -20.42 12.17
C ALA A 258 0.13 -20.74 13.43
N VAL A 259 -1.18 -21.05 13.29
CA VAL A 259 -2.04 -21.51 14.39
C VAL A 259 -1.52 -22.81 14.99
N MET A 260 -1.15 -23.77 14.15
CA MET A 260 -0.60 -25.06 14.60
C MET A 260 0.72 -24.86 15.35
N ASN A 261 1.64 -24.06 14.80
CA ASN A 261 2.93 -23.78 15.43
C ASN A 261 2.76 -23.10 16.79
N LYS A 262 1.85 -22.12 16.90
CA LYS A 262 1.52 -21.48 18.18
C LYS A 262 0.94 -22.48 19.17
N SER A 263 0.03 -23.35 18.73
CA SER A 263 -0.60 -24.36 19.59
C SER A 263 0.41 -25.36 20.13
N VAL A 264 1.32 -25.85 19.28
CA VAL A 264 2.41 -26.76 19.69
C VAL A 264 3.33 -26.06 20.70
N HIS A 265 3.74 -24.82 20.42
CA HIS A 265 4.56 -24.04 21.32
C HIS A 265 3.87 -23.84 22.69
N ASP A 266 2.58 -23.52 22.71
CA ASP A 266 1.81 -23.34 23.94
C ASP A 266 1.69 -24.66 24.72
N TRP A 267 1.53 -25.80 24.05
CA TRP A 267 1.52 -27.12 24.71
C TRP A 267 2.87 -27.50 25.31
N ASP A 268 3.98 -27.17 24.66
CA ASP A 268 5.32 -27.40 25.19
C ASP A 268 5.59 -26.52 26.42
N HIS A 269 5.07 -25.28 26.42
CA HIS A 269 5.29 -24.32 27.50
C HIS A 269 4.39 -24.52 28.72
N TYR A 270 3.10 -24.81 28.51
CA TYR A 270 2.08 -24.89 29.55
C TYR A 270 1.63 -26.32 29.87
N GLY A 271 2.15 -27.31 29.14
CA GLY A 271 1.67 -28.69 29.16
C GLY A 271 0.47 -28.90 28.24
N LEU A 272 0.23 -30.15 27.83
CA LEU A 272 -0.95 -30.50 27.03
C LEU A 272 -2.23 -30.10 27.79
N CYS A 273 -3.06 -29.24 27.19
CA CYS A 273 -4.40 -28.91 27.68
C CYS A 273 -5.36 -30.11 27.53
N TRP A 274 -5.09 -31.22 28.23
CA TRP A 274 -6.00 -32.34 28.35
C TRP A 274 -7.14 -31.98 29.32
N ARG A 275 -8.17 -31.26 28.86
CA ARG A 275 -9.46 -31.30 29.56
C ARG A 275 -10.71 -31.46 28.70
N ASN A 276 -10.69 -31.21 27.39
CA ASN A 276 -11.93 -31.14 26.61
C ASN A 276 -11.97 -31.98 25.32
N TRP A 277 -11.07 -32.95 25.13
CA TRP A 277 -11.09 -33.88 23.98
C TRP A 277 -11.19 -35.33 24.46
N ALA A 278 -12.22 -35.63 25.25
CA ALA A 278 -12.66 -36.98 25.61
C ALA A 278 -14.14 -37.14 25.24
#